data_AF-A0A4R0PFN2-F1
#
_entry.id   AF-A0A4R0PFN2-F1
#
_cell.length_a   1.000
_cell.length_b   1.000
_cell.length_c   1.000
_cell.angle_alpha   90.00
_cell.angle_beta   90.00
_cell.angle_gamma   90.00
#
_symmetry.space_group_name_H-M   'P 1'
#
loop_
_entity.id
_entity.type
_entity.pdbx_description
1 polymer ?
#
loop_
_entity_poly.entity_id
_entity_poly.type
_entity_poly.pdbx_seq_one_letter_code
_entity_poly.pdbx_strand_id
1 'polypeptide(L)'
;MTKEMPAGFHGIADFGFWEQMSAVERRPYGVLLQAAHRYLGTLKWFGDCTGFWLGLAEPDLVGVFLYRRKPVDNIPEFHWIIAGPRWPFPVWSADGSDEKESRNQHYSGLPAAYIWTGHPDFADPDSAQTPAAALESYTNVIQDWVDAVKVGGDLSKVFPVDIPEGKAPREYAFDVEKLLDRIREDLLPKYAENLR
;
A
#
# COMPACT_ATOMS: atom_id res chain seq x y z
N MET A 1 -2.92 -17.97 21.25
CA MET A 1 -1.82 -16.98 21.25
C MET A 1 -2.44 -15.61 21.34
N THR A 2 -2.19 -14.84 22.40
CA THR A 2 -2.54 -13.42 22.47
C THR A 2 -1.53 -12.64 21.64
N LYS A 3 -2.00 -11.74 20.77
CA LYS A 3 -1.12 -10.92 19.95
C LYS A 3 -0.67 -9.73 20.80
N GLU A 4 0.63 -9.57 20.97
CA GLU A 4 1.14 -8.33 21.52
C GLU A 4 0.89 -7.21 20.50
N MET A 5 0.29 -6.12 20.98
CA MET A 5 0.21 -4.87 20.25
C MET A 5 1.65 -4.43 19.89
N PRO A 6 1.95 -4.19 18.61
CA PRO A 6 3.32 -3.92 18.21
C PRO A 6 3.75 -2.57 18.79
N ALA A 7 4.81 -2.62 19.59
CA ALA A 7 5.39 -1.44 20.20
C ALA A 7 5.90 -0.49 19.11
N GLY A 8 5.70 0.82 19.31
CA GLY A 8 6.15 1.85 18.35
C GLY A 8 5.19 2.13 17.20
N PHE A 9 4.06 1.41 17.10
CA PHE A 9 2.98 1.75 16.17
C PHE A 9 1.79 2.36 16.92
N HIS A 10 1.23 3.44 16.38
CA HIS A 10 0.14 4.20 16.99
C HIS A 10 -1.05 4.32 16.03
N GLY A 11 -2.24 4.55 16.59
CA GLY A 11 -3.46 4.73 15.78
C GLY A 11 -3.91 3.47 15.04
N ILE A 12 -3.53 2.28 15.53
CA ILE A 12 -3.94 0.98 14.97
C ILE A 12 -4.91 0.26 15.91
N ALA A 13 -5.88 -0.44 15.32
CA ALA A 13 -6.84 -1.27 16.02
C ALA A 13 -6.61 -2.75 15.71
N ASP A 14 -6.62 -3.58 16.75
CA ASP A 14 -6.56 -5.03 16.58
C ASP A 14 -7.79 -5.53 15.82
N PHE A 15 -7.51 -6.25 14.74
CA PHE A 15 -8.48 -6.75 13.80
C PHE A 15 -8.57 -8.27 13.75
N GLY A 16 -7.76 -8.95 14.56
CA GLY A 16 -7.82 -10.40 14.76
C GLY A 16 -6.75 -11.18 13.98
N PHE A 17 -7.05 -12.47 13.79
CA PHE A 17 -6.15 -13.43 13.17
C PHE A 17 -6.50 -13.72 11.72
N TRP A 18 -5.51 -14.19 10.96
CA TRP A 18 -5.67 -14.55 9.55
C TRP A 18 -6.82 -15.54 9.32
N GLU A 19 -7.05 -16.45 10.26
CA GLU A 19 -8.11 -17.46 10.24
C GLU A 19 -9.51 -16.87 10.46
N GLN A 20 -9.61 -15.64 10.97
CA GLN A 20 -10.87 -14.93 11.24
C GLN A 20 -11.30 -14.01 10.09
N MET A 21 -10.52 -13.98 9.00
CA MET A 21 -10.70 -13.09 7.86
C MET A 21 -12.14 -13.04 7.33
N SER A 22 -12.78 -14.19 7.13
CA SER A 22 -14.14 -14.29 6.59
C SER A 22 -15.21 -13.56 7.43
N ALA A 23 -14.99 -13.37 8.73
CA ALA A 23 -15.86 -12.59 9.60
C ALA A 23 -15.61 -11.07 9.49
N VAL A 24 -14.37 -10.67 9.22
CA VAL A 24 -13.95 -9.26 9.11
C VAL A 24 -14.34 -8.64 7.77
N GLU A 25 -14.44 -9.46 6.72
CA GLU A 25 -14.86 -9.05 5.37
C GLU A 25 -16.28 -8.48 5.29
N ARG A 26 -17.12 -8.69 6.32
CA ARG A 26 -18.48 -8.15 6.39
C ARG A 26 -18.54 -6.70 6.89
N ARG A 27 -17.39 -6.12 7.26
CA ARG A 27 -17.29 -4.73 7.73
C ARG A 27 -17.28 -3.74 6.55
N PRO A 28 -17.53 -2.44 6.77
CA PRO A 28 -17.59 -1.44 5.68
C PRO A 28 -16.36 -1.41 4.76
N TYR A 29 -15.16 -1.67 5.30
CA TYR A 29 -13.89 -1.73 4.57
C TYR A 29 -13.46 -3.17 4.21
N GLY A 30 -14.38 -4.14 4.25
CA GLY A 30 -14.08 -5.54 3.97
C GLY A 30 -13.52 -5.78 2.57
N VAL A 31 -13.99 -5.02 1.57
CA VAL A 31 -13.47 -5.08 0.20
C VAL A 31 -12.00 -4.64 0.14
N LEU A 32 -11.64 -3.56 0.83
CA LEU A 32 -10.27 -3.06 0.92
C LEU A 32 -9.35 -4.06 1.62
N LEU A 33 -9.84 -4.68 2.70
CA LEU A 33 -9.09 -5.71 3.41
C LEU A 33 -8.90 -6.97 2.56
N GLN A 34 -9.93 -7.40 1.81
CA GLN A 34 -9.79 -8.50 0.86
C GLN A 34 -8.77 -8.20 -0.24
N ALA A 35 -8.74 -6.96 -0.73
CA ALA A 35 -7.75 -6.51 -1.71
C ALA A 35 -6.33 -6.61 -1.11
N ALA A 36 -6.11 -6.03 0.07
CA ALA A 36 -4.84 -6.11 0.80
C ALA A 36 -4.38 -7.57 1.01
N HIS A 37 -5.31 -8.43 1.46
CA HIS A 37 -5.04 -9.83 1.70
C HIS A 37 -4.71 -10.61 0.42
N ARG A 38 -5.48 -10.42 -0.65
CA ARG A 38 -5.21 -11.08 -1.94
C ARG A 38 -3.85 -10.69 -2.47
N TYR A 39 -3.51 -9.41 -2.42
CA TYR A 39 -2.21 -8.91 -2.82
C TYR A 39 -1.08 -9.54 -1.99
N LEU A 40 -1.18 -9.54 -0.66
CA LEU A 40 -0.23 -10.21 0.23
C LEU A 40 -0.04 -11.69 -0.10
N GLY A 41 -1.14 -12.42 -0.34
CA GLY A 41 -1.10 -13.84 -0.70
C GLY A 41 -0.32 -14.14 -1.98
N THR A 42 -0.09 -13.13 -2.83
CA THR A 42 0.75 -13.29 -4.02
C THR A 42 2.25 -13.13 -3.76
N LEU A 43 2.64 -12.50 -2.65
CA LEU A 43 4.02 -12.17 -2.35
C LEU A 43 4.69 -13.38 -1.70
N LYS A 44 5.35 -14.20 -2.53
CA LYS A 44 6.06 -15.40 -2.06
C LYS A 44 7.09 -15.13 -0.96
N TRP A 45 7.61 -13.90 -0.86
CA TRP A 45 8.58 -13.50 0.15
C TRP A 45 7.94 -13.12 1.49
N PHE A 46 6.65 -12.75 1.51
CA PHE A 46 5.96 -12.31 2.72
C PHE A 46 5.87 -13.46 3.74
N GLY A 47 5.57 -14.67 3.25
CA GLY A 47 5.50 -15.88 4.06
C GLY A 47 4.29 -15.90 5.00
N ASP A 48 4.47 -16.44 6.21
CA ASP A 48 3.40 -16.62 7.18
C ASP A 48 3.00 -15.28 7.83
N CYS A 49 1.78 -14.82 7.58
CA CYS A 49 1.19 -13.69 8.28
C CYS A 49 0.79 -14.10 9.71
N THR A 50 1.45 -13.53 10.71
CA THR A 50 1.19 -13.79 12.13
C THR A 50 0.22 -12.77 12.75
N GLY A 51 -0.16 -11.76 11.97
CA GLY A 51 -1.48 -11.15 12.04
C GLY A 51 -1.51 -9.74 11.45
N PHE A 52 -2.66 -9.08 11.53
CA PHE A 52 -2.88 -7.77 10.94
C PHE A 52 -3.62 -6.81 11.90
N TRP A 53 -3.53 -5.51 11.62
CA TRP A 53 -4.23 -4.45 12.33
C TRP A 53 -4.80 -3.46 11.31
N LEU A 54 -5.97 -2.89 11.61
CA LEU A 54 -6.47 -1.75 10.85
C LEU A 54 -5.77 -0.50 11.34
N GLY A 55 -5.21 0.28 10.43
CA GLY A 55 -4.77 1.64 10.71
C GLY A 55 -5.87 2.64 10.47
N LEU A 56 -6.11 2.96 9.20
CA LEU A 56 -7.21 3.81 8.78
C LEU A 56 -7.94 3.18 7.60
N ALA A 57 -9.23 3.49 7.45
CA ALA A 57 -9.98 3.09 6.28
C ALA A 57 -11.12 4.06 6.00
N GLU A 58 -11.20 4.46 4.75
CA GLU A 58 -12.32 5.14 4.13
C GLU A 58 -12.88 4.16 3.07
N PRO A 59 -14.04 3.50 3.33
CA PRO A 59 -14.54 2.34 2.59
C PRO A 59 -14.46 2.43 1.06
N ASP A 60 -14.75 3.60 0.50
CA ASP A 60 -14.81 3.83 -0.95
C ASP A 60 -13.53 4.43 -1.54
N LEU A 61 -12.50 4.64 -0.71
CA LEU A 61 -11.30 5.38 -1.10
C LEU A 61 -10.02 4.60 -0.84
N VAL A 62 -9.72 4.31 0.43
CA VAL A 62 -8.43 3.75 0.82
C VAL A 62 -8.50 3.02 2.15
N GLY A 63 -7.76 1.92 2.28
CA GLY A 63 -7.54 1.21 3.53
C GLY A 63 -6.05 1.04 3.77
N VAL A 64 -5.59 1.40 4.96
CA VAL A 64 -4.20 1.25 5.42
C VAL A 64 -4.18 0.24 6.54
N PHE A 65 -3.42 -0.82 6.34
CA PHE A 65 -3.39 -1.98 7.22
C PHE A 65 -1.94 -2.31 7.58
N LEU A 66 -1.69 -2.62 8.84
CA LEU A 66 -0.40 -3.11 9.29
C LEU A 66 -0.45 -4.64 9.30
N TYR A 67 0.52 -5.30 8.69
CA TYR A 67 0.65 -6.75 8.77
C TYR A 67 1.98 -7.13 9.41
N ARG A 68 1.95 -8.20 10.20
CA ARG A 68 3.12 -8.83 10.80
C ARG A 68 3.34 -10.16 10.09
N ARG A 69 4.58 -10.40 9.70
CA ARG A 69 5.04 -11.69 9.19
C ARG A 69 5.92 -12.38 10.22
N LYS A 70 6.16 -13.68 10.03
CA LYS A 70 7.20 -14.39 10.79
C LYS A 70 8.57 -13.76 10.48
N PRO A 71 9.40 -13.44 11.50
CA PRO A 71 10.73 -12.88 11.27
C PRO A 71 11.57 -13.77 10.36
N VAL A 72 12.27 -13.15 9.41
CA VAL A 72 13.31 -13.75 8.57
C VAL A 72 14.42 -12.71 8.43
N ASP A 73 15.66 -13.17 8.42
CA ASP A 73 16.84 -12.31 8.35
C ASP A 73 16.74 -11.28 7.21
N ASN A 74 17.03 -10.01 7.53
CA ASN A 74 17.07 -8.87 6.61
C ASN A 74 15.74 -8.46 5.94
N ILE A 75 14.59 -8.93 6.44
CA ILE A 75 13.28 -8.44 6.00
C ILE A 75 12.55 -7.89 7.24
N PRO A 76 12.04 -6.64 7.19
CA PRO A 76 11.23 -6.10 8.28
C PRO A 76 10.11 -7.05 8.70
N GLU A 77 9.80 -7.04 9.99
CA GLU A 77 8.73 -7.90 10.54
C GLU A 77 7.34 -7.34 10.26
N PHE A 78 7.24 -6.01 10.14
CA PHE A 78 6.00 -5.27 9.97
C PHE A 78 5.98 -4.58 8.63
N HIS A 79 4.83 -4.63 7.97
CA HIS A 79 4.64 -4.02 6.66
C HIS A 79 3.31 -3.29 6.59
N TRP A 80 3.33 -2.08 6.06
CA TRP A 80 2.11 -1.37 5.71
C TRP A 80 1.59 -1.80 4.34
N ILE A 81 0.31 -2.13 4.29
CA ILE A 81 -0.43 -2.38 3.05
C ILE A 81 -1.41 -1.26 2.88
N ILE A 82 -1.46 -0.71 1.69
CA ILE A 82 -2.45 0.29 1.34
C ILE A 82 -3.26 -0.22 0.14
N ALA A 83 -4.58 -0.21 0.29
CA ALA A 83 -5.53 -0.74 -0.67
C ALA A 83 -6.55 0.32 -1.07
N GLY A 84 -7.05 0.30 -2.30
CA GLY A 84 -8.04 1.27 -2.76
C GLY A 84 -8.66 0.88 -4.11
N PRO A 85 -9.97 1.09 -4.35
CA PRO A 85 -10.65 0.59 -5.56
C PRO A 85 -10.25 1.32 -6.87
N ARG A 86 -9.59 2.48 -6.80
CA ARG A 86 -9.21 3.32 -7.96
C ARG A 86 -7.83 3.94 -7.79
N TRP A 87 -6.87 3.14 -7.32
CA TRP A 87 -5.55 3.65 -6.96
C TRP A 87 -4.52 3.45 -8.08
N PRO A 88 -3.55 4.38 -8.24
CA PRO A 88 -2.39 4.18 -9.09
C PRO A 88 -1.46 3.12 -8.48
N PHE A 89 -1.46 1.91 -9.05
CA PHE A 89 -0.62 0.86 -8.50
C PHE A 89 0.78 0.89 -9.11
N PRO A 90 1.82 0.68 -8.31
CA PRO A 90 3.17 0.68 -8.83
C PRO A 90 3.54 -0.64 -9.56
N VAL A 91 4.25 -0.58 -10.69
CA VAL A 91 4.63 -1.75 -11.53
C VAL A 91 6.14 -1.96 -11.50
N TRP A 92 6.63 -3.04 -10.91
CA TRP A 92 8.08 -3.23 -10.84
C TRP A 92 8.70 -3.73 -12.16
N SER A 93 9.60 -2.89 -12.70
CA SER A 93 10.54 -3.02 -13.84
C SER A 93 10.00 -2.92 -15.29
N ALA A 94 10.66 -2.05 -16.07
CA ALA A 94 10.54 -1.93 -17.53
C ALA A 94 11.81 -2.41 -18.27
N ASP A 95 12.86 -2.82 -17.54
CA ASP A 95 14.19 -3.12 -18.07
C ASP A 95 14.69 -4.55 -17.75
N GLY A 96 13.90 -5.38 -17.06
CA GLY A 96 14.12 -6.84 -16.98
C GLY A 96 15.41 -7.28 -16.26
N SER A 97 16.13 -6.38 -15.58
CA SER A 97 17.36 -6.73 -14.86
C SER A 97 17.19 -6.60 -13.36
N ASP A 98 16.46 -7.53 -12.75
CA ASP A 98 16.93 -8.14 -11.50
C ASP A 98 16.21 -9.47 -11.16
N GLU A 99 16.96 -10.37 -10.53
CA GLU A 99 16.65 -11.77 -10.24
C GLU A 99 15.31 -12.00 -9.50
N LYS A 100 14.19 -12.11 -10.22
CA LYS A 100 13.03 -13.02 -9.99
C LYS A 100 11.87 -12.69 -10.94
N GLU A 101 12.18 -12.54 -12.22
CA GLU A 101 11.25 -12.25 -13.31
C GLU A 101 10.07 -13.25 -13.41
N SER A 102 10.18 -14.45 -12.82
CA SER A 102 9.08 -15.43 -12.77
C SER A 102 8.07 -15.23 -11.63
N ARG A 103 8.28 -14.28 -10.71
CA ARG A 103 7.43 -14.14 -9.52
C ARG A 103 6.30 -13.11 -9.66
N ASN A 104 6.41 -12.15 -10.58
CA ASN A 104 5.53 -10.99 -10.65
C ASN A 104 4.68 -10.87 -11.94
N GLN A 105 4.83 -11.79 -12.90
CA GLN A 105 4.08 -11.76 -14.18
C GLN A 105 2.57 -12.09 -14.07
N HIS A 106 2.04 -12.31 -12.86
CA HIS A 106 0.65 -12.74 -12.62
C HIS A 106 -0.28 -11.63 -12.07
N TYR A 107 0.14 -10.37 -12.09
CA TYR A 107 -0.59 -9.28 -11.43
C TYR A 107 -1.66 -8.58 -12.27
N SER A 108 -1.92 -9.03 -13.50
CA SER A 108 -3.07 -8.57 -14.28
C SER A 108 -4.36 -9.22 -13.76
N GLY A 109 -5.28 -8.40 -13.21
CA GLY A 109 -6.66 -8.82 -12.92
C GLY A 109 -7.05 -9.06 -11.44
N LEU A 110 -6.24 -8.66 -10.46
CA LEU A 110 -6.63 -8.69 -9.03
C LEU A 110 -7.03 -7.28 -8.53
N PRO A 111 -7.97 -7.14 -7.57
CA PRO A 111 -8.25 -5.84 -6.99
C PRO A 111 -7.10 -5.41 -6.06
N ALA A 112 -6.35 -4.42 -6.53
CA ALA A 112 -6.21 -3.10 -5.93
C ALA A 112 -5.64 -2.95 -4.50
N ALA A 113 -4.50 -3.56 -4.21
CA ALA A 113 -3.71 -3.27 -3.01
C ALA A 113 -2.20 -3.34 -3.25
N TYR A 114 -1.44 -2.66 -2.40
CA TYR A 114 0.01 -2.48 -2.52
C TYR A 114 0.72 -2.54 -1.18
N ILE A 115 1.89 -3.18 -1.16
CA ILE A 115 2.90 -3.11 -0.10
C ILE A 115 4.01 -2.27 -0.64
N TRP A 116 4.45 -1.33 0.17
CA TRP A 116 5.79 -0.84 0.02
C TRP A 116 6.65 -1.49 1.10
N THR A 117 7.56 -2.36 0.66
CA THR A 117 8.73 -2.74 1.44
C THR A 117 9.83 -1.82 0.97
N GLY A 118 10.43 -1.07 1.90
CA GLY A 118 11.48 -0.09 1.62
C GLY A 118 12.42 -0.53 0.50
N HIS A 119 12.46 0.27 -0.56
CA HIS A 119 13.53 0.22 -1.54
C HIS A 119 14.60 1.20 -1.06
N PRO A 120 15.90 0.88 -1.11
CA PRO A 120 16.95 1.74 -0.55
C PRO A 120 16.95 3.17 -1.11
N ASP A 121 16.45 3.35 -2.33
CA ASP A 121 16.38 4.65 -3.01
C ASP A 121 15.10 5.47 -2.72
N PHE A 122 14.14 4.94 -1.95
CA PHE A 122 12.87 5.60 -1.62
C PHE A 122 12.58 5.53 -0.10
N ALA A 123 11.84 6.48 0.46
CA ALA A 123 11.74 6.73 1.92
C ALA A 123 10.99 5.69 2.81
N ASP A 124 11.46 4.46 2.95
CA ASP A 124 10.92 3.36 3.80
C ASP A 124 9.62 3.62 4.64
N PRO A 125 8.44 3.15 4.21
CA PRO A 125 7.18 3.31 4.94
C PRO A 125 7.13 2.37 6.13
N ASP A 126 7.93 1.32 6.15
CA ASP A 126 7.94 0.35 7.25
C ASP A 126 8.59 1.00 8.48
N SER A 127 9.24 2.16 8.30
CA SER A 127 9.62 3.08 9.38
C SER A 127 8.47 3.96 9.90
N ALA A 128 7.35 4.05 9.17
CA ALA A 128 6.22 4.87 9.58
C ALA A 128 5.54 4.28 10.81
N GLN A 129 5.51 5.07 11.88
CA GLN A 129 4.93 4.67 13.16
C GLN A 129 3.40 4.85 13.21
N THR A 130 2.80 5.48 12.20
CA THR A 130 1.35 5.72 12.14
C THR A 130 0.78 5.40 10.76
N PRO A 131 -0.50 5.01 10.66
CA PRO A 131 -1.17 4.77 9.38
C PRO A 131 -1.18 6.01 8.48
N ALA A 132 -1.33 7.20 9.08
CA ALA A 132 -1.33 8.46 8.35
C ALA A 132 0.04 8.75 7.72
N ALA A 133 1.12 8.55 8.48
CA ALA A 133 2.48 8.69 7.96
C ALA A 133 2.78 7.66 6.86
N ALA A 134 2.32 6.41 7.01
CA ALA A 134 2.49 5.40 5.97
C ALA A 134 1.79 5.79 4.66
N LEU A 135 0.55 6.29 4.77
CA LEU A 135 -0.21 6.77 3.61
C LEU A 135 0.41 8.03 2.98
N GLU A 136 0.88 8.97 3.80
CA GLU A 136 1.57 10.17 3.33
C GLU A 136 2.82 9.82 2.54
N SER A 137 3.70 8.96 3.07
CA SER A 137 4.91 8.55 2.36
C SER A 137 4.59 7.87 1.02
N TYR A 138 3.56 7.02 0.99
CA TYR A 138 3.08 6.46 -0.28
C TYR A 138 2.61 7.54 -1.26
N THR A 139 1.80 8.50 -0.80
CA THR A 139 1.30 9.56 -1.69
C THR A 139 2.43 10.40 -2.30
N ASN A 140 3.53 10.59 -1.56
CA ASN A 140 4.70 11.31 -2.05
C ASN A 140 5.42 10.55 -3.17
N VAL A 141 5.60 9.23 -3.03
CA VAL A 141 6.18 8.39 -4.09
C VAL A 141 5.35 8.44 -5.38
N ILE A 142 4.02 8.40 -5.27
CA ILE A 142 3.15 8.50 -6.44
C ILE A 142 3.16 9.92 -7.03
N GLN A 143 3.30 10.95 -6.20
CA GLN A 143 3.42 12.32 -6.67
C GLN A 143 4.66 12.52 -7.55
N ASP A 144 5.79 11.91 -7.21
CA ASP A 144 6.99 11.99 -8.05
C ASP A 144 6.70 11.48 -9.48
N TRP A 145 5.93 10.39 -9.61
CA TRP A 145 5.49 9.88 -10.92
C TRP A 145 4.55 10.86 -11.64
N VAL A 146 3.56 11.43 -10.94
CA VAL A 146 2.65 12.43 -11.49
C VAL A 146 3.43 13.63 -12.04
N ASP A 147 4.37 14.15 -11.26
CA ASP A 147 5.18 15.31 -11.60
C ASP A 147 6.04 15.03 -12.83
N ALA A 148 6.70 13.86 -12.86
CA ALA A 148 7.48 13.43 -14.02
C ALA A 148 6.63 13.32 -15.28
N VAL A 149 5.43 12.74 -15.21
CA VAL A 149 4.52 12.65 -16.38
C VAL A 149 4.09 14.04 -16.86
N LYS A 150 3.76 14.95 -15.94
CA LYS A 150 3.28 16.32 -16.27
C LYS A 150 4.36 17.12 -16.99
N VAL A 151 5.61 17.05 -16.54
CA VAL A 151 6.72 17.79 -17.16
C VAL A 151 7.35 17.06 -18.36
N GLY A 152 6.94 15.83 -18.65
CA GLY A 152 7.55 15.00 -19.69
C GLY A 152 8.97 14.53 -19.31
N GLY A 153 9.19 14.30 -18.01
CA GLY A 153 10.43 13.80 -17.46
C GLY A 153 10.68 12.32 -17.73
N ASP A 154 11.84 11.86 -17.28
CA ASP A 154 12.29 10.47 -17.44
C ASP A 154 11.60 9.56 -16.42
N LEU A 155 10.65 8.75 -16.88
CA LEU A 155 9.87 7.85 -16.02
C LEU A 155 10.68 6.70 -15.44
N SER A 156 11.90 6.44 -15.92
CA SER A 156 12.80 5.43 -15.33
C SER A 156 13.39 5.86 -13.98
N LYS A 157 13.29 7.16 -13.64
CA LYS A 157 13.84 7.74 -12.40
C LYS A 157 12.81 7.89 -11.27
N VAL A 158 11.56 7.56 -11.54
CA VAL A 158 10.46 7.65 -10.59
C VAL A 158 9.83 6.29 -10.45
N PHE A 159 9.03 6.12 -9.40
CA PHE A 159 8.38 4.84 -9.20
C PHE A 159 7.41 4.58 -10.38
N PRO A 160 7.57 3.46 -11.12
CA PRO A 160 6.68 3.11 -12.22
C PRO A 160 5.25 2.85 -11.76
N VAL A 161 4.25 3.39 -12.47
CA VAL A 161 2.81 3.23 -12.17
C VAL A 161 2.10 2.53 -13.34
N ASP A 162 1.21 1.58 -13.02
CA ASP A 162 0.37 0.88 -14.00
C ASP A 162 -0.68 1.84 -14.55
N ILE A 163 -0.70 1.99 -15.87
CA ILE A 163 -1.64 2.86 -16.55
C ILE A 163 -2.75 1.97 -17.11
N PRO A 164 -4.02 2.20 -16.73
CA PRO A 164 -5.14 1.42 -17.25
C PRO A 164 -5.15 1.40 -18.78
N GLU A 165 -5.50 0.24 -19.35
CA GLU A 165 -5.64 0.09 -20.80
C GLU A 165 -6.52 1.19 -21.39
N GLY A 166 -6.04 1.82 -22.47
CA GLY A 166 -6.76 2.90 -23.15
C GLY A 166 -6.63 4.29 -22.52
N LYS A 167 -5.94 4.45 -21.37
CA LYS A 167 -5.62 5.77 -20.83
C LYS A 167 -4.26 6.28 -21.28
N ALA A 168 -4.17 7.57 -21.61
CA ALA A 168 -2.90 8.23 -21.82
C ALA A 168 -2.21 8.54 -20.48
N PRO A 169 -0.86 8.46 -20.37
CA PRO A 169 -0.14 8.74 -19.12
C PRO A 169 -0.51 10.08 -18.48
N ARG A 170 -0.58 11.16 -19.28
CA ARG A 170 -0.92 12.50 -18.78
C ARG A 170 -2.35 12.63 -18.27
N GLU A 171 -3.29 11.97 -18.95
CA GLU A 171 -4.68 11.94 -18.50
C GLU A 171 -4.79 11.19 -17.17
N TYR A 172 -4.10 10.05 -17.07
CA TYR A 172 -4.10 9.27 -15.84
C TYR A 172 -3.39 9.99 -14.68
N ALA A 173 -2.26 10.65 -14.94
CA ALA A 173 -1.56 11.46 -13.93
C ALA A 173 -2.45 12.59 -13.37
N PHE A 174 -3.29 13.21 -14.19
CA PHE A 174 -4.24 14.22 -13.72
C PHE A 174 -5.34 13.64 -12.83
N ASP A 175 -5.87 12.45 -13.15
CA ASP A 175 -6.84 11.76 -12.30
C ASP A 175 -6.21 11.33 -10.97
N VAL A 176 -4.97 10.86 -11.02
CA VAL A 176 -4.18 10.46 -9.85
C VAL A 176 -3.90 11.66 -8.96
N GLU A 177 -3.46 12.79 -9.52
CA GLU A 177 -3.18 14.01 -8.76
C GLU A 177 -4.39 14.45 -7.93
N LYS A 178 -5.58 14.49 -8.53
CA LYS A 178 -6.82 14.81 -7.79
C LYS A 178 -7.11 13.85 -6.64
N LEU A 179 -6.76 12.58 -6.81
CA LEU A 179 -6.91 11.58 -5.77
C LEU A 179 -5.90 11.80 -4.64
N LEU A 180 -4.65 12.12 -4.97
CA LEU A 180 -3.63 12.47 -3.98
C LEU A 180 -4.01 13.74 -3.21
N ASP A 181 -4.51 14.76 -3.89
CA ASP A 181 -5.00 16.00 -3.27
C ASP A 181 -6.15 15.70 -2.29
N ARG A 182 -7.14 14.90 -2.72
CA ARG A 182 -8.23 14.46 -1.83
C ARG A 182 -7.71 13.72 -0.60
N ILE A 183 -6.70 12.87 -0.75
CA ILE A 183 -6.10 12.15 0.39
C ILE A 183 -5.42 13.15 1.33
N ARG A 184 -4.63 14.08 0.81
CA ARG A 184 -3.85 15.04 1.61
C ARG A 184 -4.71 16.11 2.29
N GLU A 185 -5.73 16.61 1.61
CA GLU A 185 -6.56 17.72 2.08
C GLU A 185 -7.75 17.25 2.91
N ASP A 186 -8.39 16.12 2.54
CA ASP A 186 -9.62 15.68 3.20
C ASP A 186 -9.40 14.52 4.18
N LEU A 187 -8.49 13.60 3.87
CA LEU A 187 -8.37 12.34 4.60
C LEU A 187 -7.31 12.42 5.69
N LEU A 188 -6.05 12.70 5.35
CA LEU A 188 -4.95 12.72 6.30
C LEU A 188 -5.20 13.63 7.52
N PRO A 189 -5.78 14.85 7.38
CA PRO A 189 -6.06 15.70 8.53
C PRO A 189 -7.00 15.06 9.55
N LYS A 190 -8.02 14.30 9.11
CA LYS A 190 -8.95 13.58 10.00
C LYS A 190 -8.24 12.55 10.87
N TYR A 191 -7.13 11.98 10.40
CA TYR A 191 -6.37 10.97 11.14
C TYR A 191 -5.16 11.56 11.90
N ALA A 192 -4.69 12.75 11.53
CA ALA A 192 -3.72 13.51 12.30
C ALA A 192 -4.31 14.04 13.62
N GLU A 193 -5.60 14.41 13.62
CA GLU A 193 -6.31 14.87 14.82
C GLU A 193 -6.58 13.74 15.83
N ASN A 194 -6.69 12.49 15.36
CA ASN A 194 -6.93 11.30 16.19
C ASN A 194 -5.67 10.76 16.91
N LEU A 195 -4.51 11.42 16.73
CA LEU A 195 -3.24 11.09 17.39
C LEU A 195 -2.94 11.98 18.61
N ARG A 196 -3.85 12.88 18.98
CA ARG A 196 -3.74 13.75 20.18
C ARG A 196 -4.48 13.19 21.38
#